data_AF-A0A183NXE1-F1
#
_entry.id   AF-A0A183NXE1-F1
#
_cell.length_a   1.000
_cell.length_b   1.000
_cell.length_c   1.000
_cell.angle_alpha   90.00
_cell.angle_beta   90.00
_cell.angle_gamma   90.00
#
_symmetry.space_group_name_H-M   'P 1'
#
loop_
_entity.id
_entity.type
_entity.pdbx_description
1 polymer ?
#
loop_
_entity_poly.entity_id
_entity_poly.type
_entity_poly.pdbx_seq_one_letter_code
_entity_poly.pdbx_strand_id
1 'polypeptide(L)'
;MSGDPKTISQIKLDVDRQLPNHVLFATSHGNGKASLFNILKAYSLLHPATGYCQAQAPIAAALLIHMPEEDAFWTFVCLCNQYMTDYFKSDLVSQLSCLI
;
A
#
# COMPACT_ATOMS: atom_id res chain seq x y z
N MET A 1 2.78 16.58 -7.29
CA MET A 1 2.12 15.87 -8.41
C MET A 1 0.79 15.32 -7.92
N SER A 2 -0.31 15.60 -8.63
CA SER A 2 -1.62 15.00 -8.33
C SER A 2 -1.68 13.61 -8.94
N GLY A 3 -1.90 12.57 -8.12
CA GLY A 3 -2.17 11.21 -8.60
C GLY A 3 -3.59 11.07 -9.15
N ASP A 4 -3.90 9.91 -9.74
CA ASP A 4 -5.24 9.61 -10.22
C ASP A 4 -6.28 9.73 -9.08
N PRO A 5 -7.35 10.54 -9.25
CA PRO A 5 -8.36 10.75 -8.22
C PRO A 5 -9.03 9.46 -7.71
N LYS A 6 -9.21 8.46 -8.59
CA LYS A 6 -9.80 7.17 -8.18
C LYS A 6 -8.85 6.43 -7.25
N THR A 7 -7.59 6.32 -7.66
CA THR A 7 -6.50 5.74 -6.85
C THR A 7 -6.38 6.42 -5.48
N ILE A 8 -6.37 7.76 -5.45
CA ILE A 8 -6.28 8.53 -4.19
C ILE A 8 -7.47 8.22 -3.27
N SER A 9 -8.67 8.12 -3.83
CA SER A 9 -9.89 7.84 -3.05
C SER A 9 -9.85 6.43 -2.45
N GLN A 10 -9.36 5.45 -3.22
CA GLN A 10 -9.22 4.07 -2.75
C GLN A 10 -8.17 3.97 -1.63
N ILE A 11 -7.01 4.61 -1.80
CA ILE A 11 -5.96 4.65 -0.77
C ILE A 11 -6.52 5.22 0.53
N LYS A 12 -7.27 6.33 0.49
CA LYS A 12 -7.88 6.92 1.70
C LYS A 12 -8.78 5.94 2.44
N LEU A 13 -9.67 5.25 1.70
CA LEU A 13 -10.57 4.27 2.28
C LEU A 13 -9.82 3.11 2.93
N ASP A 14 -8.73 2.64 2.32
CA ASP A 14 -7.97 1.52 2.85
C ASP A 14 -7.07 1.91 4.03
N VAL A 15 -6.48 3.11 4.01
CA VAL A 15 -5.71 3.69 5.13
C VAL A 15 -6.57 3.75 6.39
N ASP A 16 -7.84 4.14 6.28
CA ASP A 16 -8.75 4.21 7.43
C ASP A 16 -9.09 2.84 8.04
N ARG A 17 -8.91 1.77 7.27
CA ARG A 17 -9.18 0.38 7.71
C ARG A 17 -7.94 -0.31 8.27
N GLN A 18 -6.73 0.22 8.07
CA GLN A 18 -5.51 -0.46 8.49
C GLN A 18 -5.27 -0.32 9.99
N LEU A 19 -5.10 -1.48 10.63
CA LEU A 19 -4.61 -1.64 12.00
C LEU A 19 -5.28 -0.68 13.02
N PRO A 20 -6.64 -0.65 13.09
CA PRO A 20 -7.39 0.38 13.81
C PRO A 20 -7.11 0.43 15.32
N ASN A 21 -6.57 -0.64 15.89
CA ASN A 21 -6.22 -0.74 17.31
C ASN A 21 -4.73 -0.52 17.60
N HIS A 22 -3.90 -0.36 16.57
CA HIS A 22 -2.47 -0.15 16.74
C HIS A 22 -2.19 1.33 17.01
N VAL A 23 -1.39 1.65 18.03
CA VAL A 23 -1.16 3.03 18.51
C VAL A 23 -0.77 4.03 17.41
N LEU A 24 0.00 3.55 16.42
CA LEU A 24 0.45 4.34 15.26
C LEU A 24 -0.70 4.80 14.34
N PHE A 25 -1.79 4.03 14.27
CA PHE A 25 -2.91 4.24 13.34
C PHE A 25 -4.22 4.62 14.05
N ALA A 26 -4.36 4.28 15.32
CA ALA A 26 -5.55 4.52 16.14
C ALA A 26 -5.67 5.96 16.65
N THR A 27 -4.52 6.61 16.89
CA THR A 27 -4.50 7.94 17.53
C THR A 27 -4.62 9.06 16.49
N SER A 28 -5.43 10.07 16.79
CA SER A 28 -5.51 11.30 15.98
C SER A 28 -4.21 12.10 15.95
N HIS A 29 -3.31 11.83 16.91
CA HIS A 29 -1.99 12.43 17.03
C HIS A 29 -0.90 11.59 16.34
N GLY A 30 -1.22 10.38 15.90
CA GLY A 30 -0.30 9.49 15.19
C GLY A 30 -0.18 9.89 13.73
N ASN A 31 1.05 10.07 13.26
CA ASN A 31 1.33 10.32 11.84
C ASN A 31 1.19 9.06 10.96
N GLY A 32 0.85 7.89 11.53
CA GLY A 32 0.83 6.61 10.82
C GLY A 32 -0.10 6.58 9.61
N LYS A 33 -1.32 7.11 9.72
CA LYS A 33 -2.25 7.19 8.59
C LYS A 33 -1.73 8.11 7.48
N ALA A 34 -1.12 9.23 7.85
CA ALA A 34 -0.55 10.18 6.90
C ALA A 34 0.67 9.58 6.18
N SER A 35 1.59 8.97 6.93
CA SER A 35 2.76 8.28 6.38
C SER A 35 2.37 7.09 5.49
N LEU A 36 1.37 6.30 5.90
CA LEU A 36 0.85 5.21 5.07
C LEU A 36 0.23 5.73 3.76
N PHE A 37 -0.55 6.81 3.83
CA PHE A 37 -1.09 7.46 2.63
C PHE A 37 0.03 7.95 1.70
N ASN A 38 1.08 8.57 2.25
CA ASN A 38 2.23 9.05 1.48
C ASN A 38 2.95 7.91 0.76
N ILE A 39 3.25 6.81 1.46
CA ILE A 39 3.94 5.64 0.89
C ILE A 39 3.13 5.07 -0.28
N LEU A 40 1.84 4.80 -0.07
CA LEU A 40 0.97 4.18 -1.09
C LEU A 40 0.76 5.10 -2.29
N LYS A 41 0.58 6.41 -2.04
CA LYS A 41 0.47 7.41 -3.11
C LYS A 41 1.77 7.52 -3.90
N ALA A 42 2.91 7.63 -3.22
CA ALA A 42 4.22 7.72 -3.86
C ALA A 42 4.48 6.48 -4.72
N TYR A 43 4.15 5.29 -4.21
CA TYR A 43 4.28 4.05 -4.97
C TYR A 43 3.41 4.05 -6.23
N SER A 44 2.14 4.46 -6.13
CA SER A 44 1.24 4.53 -7.29
C SER A 44 1.69 5.51 -8.37
N LEU A 45 2.37 6.59 -7.96
CA LEU A 45 2.94 7.59 -8.87
C LEU A 45 4.22 7.08 -9.53
N LEU A 46 5.01 6.29 -8.80
CA LEU A 46 6.23 5.66 -9.33
C LEU A 46 5.90 4.53 -10.33
N HIS A 47 4.77 3.84 -10.14
CA HIS A 47 4.35 2.70 -10.96
C HIS A 47 2.97 2.91 -11.60
N PRO A 48 2.81 3.88 -12.52
CA PRO A 48 1.50 4.23 -13.07
C PRO A 48 0.82 3.09 -13.87
N ALA A 49 1.59 2.12 -14.37
CA ALA A 49 1.07 0.96 -15.10
C ALA A 49 0.38 -0.07 -14.18
N THR A 50 0.90 -0.27 -12.97
CA THR A 50 0.32 -1.18 -11.97
C THR A 50 -0.62 -0.44 -11.02
N GLY A 51 -0.32 0.83 -10.76
CA GLY A 51 -1.08 1.69 -9.86
C GLY A 51 -1.06 1.19 -8.42
N TYR A 52 -2.21 1.36 -7.76
CA TYR A 52 -2.45 0.89 -6.40
C TYR A 52 -3.39 -0.31 -6.41
N CYS A 53 -3.06 -1.33 -5.63
CA CYS A 53 -3.93 -2.48 -5.35
C CYS A 53 -4.22 -2.56 -3.85
N GLN A 54 -5.44 -2.93 -3.47
CA GLN A 54 -5.88 -3.00 -2.06
C GLN A 54 -4.95 -3.87 -1.18
N ALA A 55 -4.35 -4.92 -1.74
CA ALA A 55 -3.44 -5.80 -1.03
C ALA A 55 -2.11 -5.12 -0.59
N GLN A 56 -1.81 -3.92 -1.10
CA GLN A 56 -0.60 -3.16 -0.76
C GLN A 56 -0.67 -2.47 0.61
N ALA A 57 -1.84 -1.96 1.00
CA ALA A 57 -2.01 -1.23 2.26
C ALA A 57 -1.57 -2.00 3.52
N PRO A 58 -1.96 -3.28 3.73
CA PRO A 58 -1.53 -4.01 4.93
C PRO A 58 -0.01 -4.25 4.96
N ILE A 59 0.62 -4.44 3.79
CA ILE A 59 2.07 -4.66 3.68
C ILE A 59 2.82 -3.38 4.06
N ALA A 60 2.44 -2.25 3.45
CA ALA A 60 3.04 -0.95 3.77
C ALA A 60 2.82 -0.57 5.24
N ALA A 61 1.64 -0.86 5.80
CA ALA A 61 1.33 -0.61 7.21
C ALA A 61 2.20 -1.45 8.15
N ALA A 62 2.43 -2.73 7.83
CA ALA A 62 3.31 -3.60 8.60
C ALA A 62 4.76 -3.10 8.59
N LEU A 63 5.29 -2.68 7.44
CA LEU A 63 6.62 -2.09 7.35
C LEU A 63 6.74 -0.83 8.21
N LEU A 64 5.74 0.05 8.16
CA LEU A 64 5.72 1.31 8.89
C LEU A 64 5.68 1.15 10.42
N ILE A 65 5.26 -0.02 10.93
CA ILE A 65 5.38 -0.33 12.37
C ILE A 65 6.85 -0.55 12.78
N HIS A 66 7.70 -1.00 11.86
CA HIS A 66 9.07 -1.42 12.14
C HIS A 66 10.13 -0.42 11.70
N MET A 67 9.81 0.53 10.83
CA MET A 67 10.79 1.47 10.29
C MET A 67 10.19 2.85 9.93
N PRO A 68 11.03 3.90 9.83
CA PRO A 68 10.61 5.23 9.38
C PRO A 68 9.96 5.23 7.98
N GLU A 69 9.20 6.27 7.67
CA GLU A 69 8.42 6.39 6.42
C GLU A 69 9.27 6.20 5.15
N GLU A 70 10.45 6.79 5.08
CA GLU A 70 11.34 6.69 3.91
C GLU A 70 11.90 5.27 3.73
N ASP A 71 12.37 4.65 4.82
CA ASP A 71 12.88 3.27 4.80
C ASP A 71 11.75 2.29 4.45
N ALA A 72 10.55 2.53 4.98
CA ALA A 72 9.36 1.74 4.67
C ALA A 72 8.99 1.86 3.20
N PHE A 73 9.09 3.06 2.62
CA PHE A 73 8.85 3.27 1.19
C PHE A 73 9.82 2.47 0.32
N TRP A 74 11.12 2.58 0.54
CA TRP A 74 12.10 1.88 -0.29
C TRP A 74 12.06 0.37 -0.11
N THR A 75 11.83 -0.10 1.12
CA THR A 75 11.61 -1.52 1.41
C THR A 75 10.37 -2.02 0.69
N PHE A 76 9.27 -1.26 0.73
CA PHE A 76 8.02 -1.59 0.04
C PHE A 76 8.20 -1.65 -1.49
N VAL A 77 8.89 -0.68 -2.08
CA VAL A 77 9.23 -0.68 -3.51
C VAL A 77 10.03 -1.92 -3.89
N CYS A 78 11.06 -2.25 -3.12
CA CYS A 78 11.88 -3.44 -3.34
C CYS A 78 11.03 -4.73 -3.25
N LEU A 79 10.19 -4.83 -2.22
CA LEU A 79 9.30 -5.97 -2.00
C LEU A 79 8.35 -6.19 -3.18
N CYS A 80 7.66 -5.14 -3.61
CA CYS A 80 6.72 -5.22 -4.73
C CYS A 80 7.42 -5.53 -6.07
N ASN A 81 8.59 -4.95 -6.32
CA ASN A 81 9.25 -5.03 -7.62
C ASN A 81 10.20 -6.22 -7.79
N GLN A 82 10.65 -6.84 -6.71
CA GLN A 82 11.59 -7.96 -6.77
C GLN A 82 10.98 -9.28 -6.31
N TYR A 83 10.07 -9.24 -5.33
CA TYR A 83 9.56 -10.44 -4.68
C TYR A 83 8.08 -10.71 -4.95
N MET A 84 7.30 -9.69 -5.33
CA MET A 84 5.85 -9.79 -5.53
C MET A 84 5.41 -9.32 -6.92
N THR A 85 6.30 -9.37 -7.91
CA THR A 85 6.05 -8.83 -9.26
C THR A 85 4.79 -9.37 -9.91
N ASP A 86 4.48 -10.65 -9.70
CA ASP A 86 3.36 -11.31 -10.36
C ASP A 86 2.07 -11.18 -9.55
N TYR A 87 2.18 -11.06 -8.23
CA TYR A 87 1.05 -10.93 -7.31
C TYR A 87 0.23 -9.66 -7.56
N PHE A 88 0.90 -8.55 -7.91
CA PHE A 88 0.22 -7.28 -8.19
C PHE A 88 -0.08 -7.05 -9.68
N LYS A 89 0.44 -7.90 -10.57
CA LYS A 89 0.17 -7.83 -12.03
C LYS A 89 -1.01 -8.70 -12.44
N SER A 90 -1.29 -9.79 -11.72
CA SER A 90 -2.33 -10.74 -12.11
C SER A 90 -3.69 -10.36 -11.55
N ASP A 91 -4.69 -10.34 -12.44
CA ASP A 91 -6.08 -10.49 -12.05
C ASP A 91 -6.23 -11.81 -11.26
N LEU A 92 -6.65 -11.73 -9.99
CA LEU A 92 -6.82 -12.90 -9.11
C LEU A 92 -7.74 -13.96 -9.73
N VAL A 93 -8.61 -13.56 -10.68
CA VAL A 93 -9.46 -14.45 -11.47
C VAL A 93 -8.64 -15.51 -12.24
N SER A 94 -7.43 -15.17 -12.70
CA SER A 94 -6.58 -16.11 -13.45
C SER A 94 -5.87 -17.14 -12.57
N GLN A 95 -5.72 -16.88 -11.27
CA GLN A 95 -5.13 -17.85 -10.34
C GLN A 95 -6.16 -18.85 -9.81
N LEU A 96 -7.43 -18.45 -9.73
CA LEU A 96 -8.53 -19.34 -9.32
C LEU A 96 -8.90 -20.37 -10.40
N SER A 97 -8.67 -20.08 -11.69
CA SER A 97 -8.93 -21.04 -12.78
C SER A 97 -7.97 -22.24 -12.83
N CYS A 98 -6.83 -22.19 -12.13
CA CYS A 98 -5.94 -23.35 -11.97
C CYS A 98 -6.34 -24.25 -10.79
N LEU A 99 -7.38 -23.90 -10.03
CA LEU A 99 -7.86 -24.63 -8.86
C LEU A 99 -9.30 -25.16 -9.02
N ILE A 100 -9.88 -25.06 -10.22
CA ILE A 100 -11.17 -25.65 -10.61
C ILE A 100 -10.95 -26.49 -11.87
#